data_AF-E4Y1N1-F1
#
_entry.id   AF-E4Y1N1-F1
#
_cell.length_a   1.000
_cell.length_b   1.000
_cell.length_c   1.000
_cell.angle_alpha   90.00
_cell.angle_beta   90.00
_cell.angle_gamma   90.00
#
_symmetry.space_group_name_H-M   'P 1'
#
loop_
_entity.id
_entity.type
_entity.pdbx_description
1 polymer ?
#
loop_
_entity_poly.entity_id
_entity_poly.type
_entity_poly.pdbx_seq_one_letter_code
_entity_poly.pdbx_strand_id
1 'polypeptide(L)'
;MPWHFRAKNFQGYELGFDTLLESAEEIEEAWEVTDRRFDLIMITEYYWESLVLMKDLLCMSWIDLYIDSRTVGAYDKPTFTESEVAKFKDFNKLDEFIYQKKGLAE
;
A
#
# COMPACT_ATOMS: atom_id res chain seq x y z
N MET A 1 -15.58 -16.51 9.48
CA MET A 1 -14.27 -16.46 8.81
C MET A 1 -13.23 -15.98 9.82
N PRO A 2 -12.14 -16.70 10.05
CA PRO A 2 -11.10 -16.22 10.96
C PRO A 2 -10.32 -15.09 10.28
N TRP A 3 -10.42 -13.87 10.81
CA TRP A 3 -9.83 -12.63 10.25
C TRP A 3 -8.30 -12.53 10.37
N HIS A 4 -7.64 -13.58 10.87
CA HIS A 4 -6.21 -13.65 11.13
C HIS A 4 -5.30 -13.33 9.93
N PHE A 5 -5.77 -13.58 8.70
CA PHE A 5 -5.03 -13.22 7.48
C PHE A 5 -4.77 -11.70 7.38
N ARG A 6 -5.58 -10.85 8.03
CA ARG A 6 -5.40 -9.39 8.03
C ARG A 6 -4.27 -8.89 8.92
N ALA A 7 -3.63 -9.77 9.69
CA ALA A 7 -2.60 -9.37 10.62
C ALA A 7 -1.24 -9.11 9.93
N LYS A 8 -0.90 -9.90 8.91
CA LYS A 8 0.40 -9.91 8.24
C LYS A 8 0.22 -9.61 6.75
N ASN A 9 1.07 -8.76 6.18
CA ASN A 9 1.11 -8.47 4.74
C ASN A 9 -0.29 -8.21 4.14
N PHE A 10 -1.07 -7.37 4.83
CA PHE A 10 -2.47 -7.16 4.49
C PHE A 10 -2.64 -6.44 3.15
N GLN A 11 -1.73 -5.52 2.78
CA GLN A 11 -1.81 -4.86 1.48
C GLN A 11 -1.46 -5.84 0.34
N GLY A 12 -0.44 -6.67 0.53
CA GLY A 12 -0.09 -7.75 -0.39
C GLY A 12 -1.26 -8.72 -0.61
N TYR A 13 -2.02 -9.04 0.44
CA TYR A 13 -3.25 -9.83 0.31
C TYR A 13 -4.29 -9.17 -0.59
N GLU A 14 -4.54 -7.87 -0.42
CA GLU A 14 -5.50 -7.12 -1.25
C GLU A 14 -5.04 -7.04 -2.72
N LEU A 15 -3.73 -7.12 -2.98
CA LEU A 15 -3.16 -7.24 -4.32
C LEU A 15 -3.21 -8.67 -4.89
N GLY A 16 -3.64 -9.66 -4.09
CA GLY A 16 -3.83 -11.05 -4.48
C GLY A 16 -2.69 -12.00 -4.16
N PHE A 17 -1.74 -11.60 -3.30
CA PHE A 17 -0.61 -12.42 -2.87
C PHE A 17 -0.88 -13.18 -1.56
N ASP A 18 -0.09 -14.23 -1.31
CA ASP A 18 -0.11 -14.96 -0.04
C ASP A 18 0.49 -14.08 1.07
N THR A 19 -0.17 -14.01 2.24
CA THR A 19 0.30 -13.23 3.39
C THR A 19 1.53 -13.84 4.05
N LEU A 20 1.82 -15.11 3.79
CA LEU A 20 2.96 -15.84 4.35
C LEU A 20 4.19 -15.81 3.45
N LEU A 21 4.16 -15.07 2.35
CA LEU A 21 5.26 -14.92 1.41
C LEU A 21 6.46 -14.22 2.11
N GLU A 22 7.62 -14.88 2.14
CA GLU A 22 8.80 -14.46 2.91
C GLU A 22 10.12 -14.44 2.10
N SER A 23 10.21 -15.24 1.04
CA SER A 23 11.40 -15.29 0.18
C SER A 23 11.62 -13.97 -0.51
N ALA A 24 12.87 -13.50 -0.56
CA ALA A 24 13.20 -12.26 -1.26
C ALA A 24 12.88 -12.36 -2.77
N GLU A 25 13.11 -13.52 -3.37
CA GLU A 25 12.83 -13.79 -4.79
C GLU A 25 11.32 -13.75 -5.06
N GLU A 26 10.51 -14.42 -4.24
CA GLU A 26 9.04 -14.39 -4.37
C GLU A 26 8.47 -12.98 -4.15
N ILE A 27 9.07 -12.20 -3.23
CA ILE A 27 8.65 -10.82 -2.96
C ILE A 27 8.94 -9.93 -4.17
N GLU A 28 10.10 -10.12 -4.80
CA GLU A 28 10.48 -9.40 -6.00
C GLU A 28 9.60 -9.79 -7.19
N GLU A 29 9.31 -11.07 -7.38
CA GLU A 29 8.32 -11.53 -8.37
C GLU A 29 6.92 -10.93 -8.15
N ALA A 30 6.48 -10.84 -6.89
CA ALA A 30 5.20 -10.20 -6.56
C ALA A 30 5.19 -8.71 -6.95
N TRP A 31 6.32 -8.02 -6.79
CA TRP A 31 6.47 -6.64 -7.28
C TRP A 31 6.41 -6.56 -8.80
N GLU A 32 7.14 -7.40 -9.53
CA GLU A 32 7.12 -7.40 -11.01
C GLU A 32 5.71 -7.68 -11.56
N VAL A 33 4.94 -8.55 -10.88
CA VAL A 33 3.53 -8.78 -11.22
C VAL A 33 2.69 -7.53 -10.95
N THR A 34 2.93 -6.84 -9.83
CA THR A 34 2.22 -5.63 -9.43
C THR A 34 2.49 -4.49 -10.41
N ASP A 35 3.76 -4.19 -10.68
CA ASP A 35 4.21 -3.12 -11.58
C ASP A 35 3.66 -3.30 -13.00
N ARG A 36 3.67 -4.53 -13.51
CA ARG A 36 3.13 -4.84 -14.84
C ARG A 36 1.59 -4.75 -14.90
N ARG A 37 0.89 -4.92 -13.78
CA ARG A 37 -0.58 -5.03 -13.74
C ARG A 37 -1.27 -3.70 -13.51
N PHE A 38 -0.67 -2.80 -12.74
CA PHE A 38 -1.30 -1.56 -12.32
C PHE A 38 -0.61 -0.36 -12.96
N ASP A 39 -1.36 0.38 -13.78
CA ASP A 39 -0.86 1.63 -14.38
C ASP A 39 -0.65 2.75 -13.34
N LEU A 40 -1.30 2.65 -12.18
CA LEU A 40 -1.19 3.60 -11.08
C LEU A 40 -1.47 2.93 -9.74
N ILE A 41 -0.56 3.13 -8.78
CA ILE A 41 -0.74 2.76 -7.37
C ILE A 41 -0.73 4.06 -6.55
N MET A 42 -1.81 4.30 -5.82
CA MET A 42 -1.93 5.49 -4.97
C MET A 42 -1.56 5.18 -3.53
N ILE A 43 -0.95 6.13 -2.84
CA ILE A 43 -0.61 6.04 -1.42
C ILE A 43 -1.30 7.14 -0.63
N THR A 44 -1.59 6.84 0.64
CA THR A 44 -2.40 7.71 1.49
C THR A 44 -1.75 9.08 1.77
N GLU A 45 -0.43 9.12 1.86
CA GLU A 45 0.35 10.32 2.19
C GLU A 45 0.43 11.31 1.03
N TYR A 46 0.12 10.85 -0.19
CA TYR A 46 0.14 11.64 -1.44
C TYR A 46 -1.22 11.52 -2.14
N TYR A 47 -2.29 11.40 -1.36
CA TYR A 47 -3.62 11.11 -1.90
C TYR A 47 -4.06 12.19 -2.91
N TRP A 48 -3.87 13.47 -2.59
CA TRP A 48 -4.28 14.57 -3.46
C TRP A 48 -3.48 14.62 -4.75
N GLU A 49 -2.16 14.40 -4.67
CA GLU A 49 -1.27 14.32 -5.82
C GLU A 49 -1.60 13.10 -6.69
N SER A 50 -1.89 11.96 -6.06
CA SER A 50 -2.30 10.74 -6.75
C SER A 50 -3.63 10.92 -7.48
N LEU A 51 -4.57 11.72 -6.96
CA LEU A 51 -5.81 12.06 -7.66
C LEU A 51 -5.57 12.85 -8.94
N VAL A 52 -4.57 13.74 -8.97
CA VAL A 52 -4.20 14.46 -10.20
C VAL A 52 -3.74 13.46 -11.27
N LEU A 53 -2.85 12.53 -10.90
CA LEU A 53 -2.36 11.48 -11.81
C LEU A 53 -3.50 10.59 -12.31
N MET A 54 -4.38 10.15 -11.41
CA MET A 54 -5.53 9.31 -11.75
C MET A 54 -6.50 10.04 -12.70
N LYS A 55 -6.75 11.32 -12.46
CA LYS A 55 -7.59 12.16 -13.32
C LYS A 55 -7.07 12.14 -14.75
N ASP A 56 -5.77 12.38 -14.92
CA ASP A 56 -5.14 12.50 -16.23
C ASP A 56 -5.07 11.15 -16.94
N LEU A 57 -4.73 10.08 -16.20
CA LEU A 57 -4.67 8.71 -16.72
C LEU A 57 -6.03 8.22 -17.25
N LEU A 58 -7.11 8.52 -16.52
CA LEU A 58 -8.47 8.07 -16.86
C LEU A 58 -9.29 9.10 -17.66
N CYS A 59 -8.68 10.24 -18.04
CA CYS A 59 -9.36 11.35 -18.72
C CYS A 59 -10.62 11.83 -17.99
N MET A 60 -10.62 11.80 -16.65
CA MET A 60 -11.78 12.15 -15.83
C MET A 60 -11.90 13.65 -15.61
N SER A 61 -13.10 14.11 -15.30
CA SER A 61 -13.34 15.48 -14.84
C SER A 61 -13.28 15.56 -13.31
N TRP A 62 -13.06 16.75 -12.76
CA TRP A 62 -12.98 16.93 -11.30
C TRP A 62 -14.28 16.58 -10.57
N ILE A 63 -15.44 16.72 -11.23
CA ILE A 63 -16.72 16.37 -10.61
C ILE A 63 -16.85 14.86 -10.40
N ASP A 64 -16.20 14.04 -11.23
CA ASP A 64 -16.19 12.58 -11.11
C ASP A 64 -15.31 12.09 -9.94
N LEU A 65 -14.36 12.94 -9.49
CA LEU A 65 -13.42 12.65 -8.41
C LEU A 65 -13.88 13.19 -7.05
N TYR A 66 -15.01 13.88 -7.01
CA TYR A 66 -15.54 14.43 -5.77
C TYR A 66 -16.02 13.31 -4.85
N ILE A 67 -15.37 13.20 -3.69
CA ILE A 67 -15.78 12.30 -2.61
C ILE A 67 -15.94 13.16 -1.35
N ASP A 68 -17.13 13.12 -0.75
CA ASP A 68 -17.34 13.74 0.54
C ASP A 68 -16.49 13.02 1.59
N SER A 69 -15.71 13.80 2.34
CA SER A 69 -14.75 13.27 3.31
C SER A 69 -15.49 12.63 4.47
N ARG A 70 -15.57 11.30 4.45
CA ARG A 70 -16.07 10.52 5.58
C ARG A 70 -14.94 10.41 6.59
N THR A 71 -14.99 11.30 7.56
CA THR A 71 -14.01 11.56 8.63
C THR A 71 -13.18 10.35 9.06
N VAL A 72 -11.86 10.52 9.12
CA VAL A 72 -10.95 9.64 9.85
C VAL A 72 -11.03 10.04 11.32
N GLY A 73 -11.51 9.14 12.19
CA GLY A 73 -11.57 9.42 13.63
C GLY A 73 -10.19 9.83 14.16
N ALA A 74 -10.12 10.91 14.93
CA ALA A 74 -8.92 11.26 15.66
C ALA A 74 -8.70 10.22 16.77
N TYR A 75 -7.66 9.41 16.64
CA TYR A 75 -7.19 8.52 17.70
C TYR A 75 -5.72 8.79 17.96
N ASP A 76 -5.32 8.63 19.22
CA ASP A 76 -3.92 8.75 19.61
C ASP A 76 -3.13 7.61 18.98
N LYS A 77 -2.17 7.98 18.13
CA LYS A 77 -1.24 7.02 17.53
C LYS A 77 -0.14 6.75 18.56
N PRO A 78 0.09 5.49 18.96
CA PRO A 78 1.19 5.17 19.85
C PRO A 78 2.52 5.51 19.16
N THR A 79 3.48 6.00 19.95
CA THR A 79 4.87 6.11 19.53
C THR A 79 5.56 4.76 19.70
N PHE A 80 6.31 4.33 18.69
CA PHE A 80 7.06 3.08 18.72
C PHE A 80 8.56 3.35 18.81
N THR A 81 9.28 2.48 19.49
CA THR A 81 10.76 2.46 19.46
C THR A 81 11.25 1.96 18.10
N GLU A 82 12.49 2.31 17.73
CA GLU A 82 13.12 1.80 16.49
C GLU A 82 13.12 0.27 16.42
N SER A 83 13.33 -0.40 17.56
CA SER A 83 13.31 -1.87 17.63
C SER A 83 11.94 -2.49 17.38
N GLU A 84 10.87 -1.80 17.77
CA GLU A 84 9.49 -2.24 17.51
C GLU A 84 9.13 -1.99 16.06
N VAL A 85 9.49 -0.83 15.51
CA VAL A 85 9.31 -0.52 14.08
C VAL A 85 10.02 -1.57 13.22
N ALA A 86 11.26 -1.94 13.54
CA ALA A 86 11.98 -2.98 12.80
C ALA A 86 11.24 -4.33 12.83
N LYS A 87 10.69 -4.73 13.98
CA LYS A 87 9.87 -5.95 14.08
C LYS A 87 8.60 -5.86 13.25
N PHE A 88 7.92 -4.71 13.23
CA PHE A 88 6.71 -4.52 12.41
C PHE A 88 7.00 -4.58 10.91
N LYS A 89 8.12 -4.01 10.48
CA LYS A 89 8.58 -4.06 9.09
C LYS A 89 8.97 -5.47 8.66
N ASP A 90 9.69 -6.19 9.51
CA ASP A 90 10.05 -7.59 9.27
C ASP A 90 8.81 -8.50 9.27
N PHE A 91 7.87 -8.27 10.18
CA PHE A 91 6.61 -9.01 10.19
C PHE A 91 5.79 -8.76 8.91
N ASN A 92 5.76 -7.52 8.40
CA ASN A 92 5.05 -7.15 7.17
C ASN A 92 6.00 -6.97 5.97
N LYS A 93 6.95 -7.89 5.82
CA LYS A 93 8.06 -7.75 4.86
C LYS A 93 7.62 -7.50 3.42
N LEU A 94 6.53 -8.12 2.95
CA LEU A 94 6.01 -7.92 1.60
C LEU A 94 5.45 -6.50 1.45
N ASP A 95 4.61 -6.07 2.39
CA ASP A 95 4.01 -4.73 2.37
C ASP A 95 5.08 -3.64 2.48
N GLU A 96 6.06 -3.81 3.38
CA GLU A 96 7.19 -2.90 3.50
C GLU A 96 7.98 -2.84 2.19
N PHE A 97 8.26 -3.98 1.55
CA PHE A 97 8.97 -4.01 0.28
C PHE A 97 8.22 -3.24 -0.82
N ILE A 98 6.92 -3.52 -0.99
CA ILE A 98 6.08 -2.83 -1.99
C ILE A 98 6.04 -1.33 -1.70
N TYR A 99 5.88 -0.94 -0.43
CA TYR A 99 5.84 0.48 -0.03
C TYR A 99 7.15 1.22 -0.36
N GLN A 100 8.31 0.57 -0.20
CA GLN A 100 9.61 1.17 -0.53
C GLN A 100 9.83 1.35 -2.04
N LYS A 101 9.16 0.57 -2.90
CA LYS A 101 9.27 0.70 -4.37
C LYS A 101 8.74 2.03 -4.91
N LYS A 102 7.94 2.75 -4.11
CA LYS A 102 7.55 4.14 -4.36
C LYS A 102 8.74 5.06 -4.72
N GLY A 103 9.94 4.80 -4.18
CA GLY A 103 11.12 5.63 -4.40
C GLY A 103 11.90 5.37 -5.70
N LEU A 104 11.45 4.48 -6.58
CA LEU A 104 12.15 4.11 -7.82
C LEU A 104 11.53 4.73 -9.09
N ALA A 105 10.49 5.55 -8.96
CA ALA A 105 9.83 6.24 -10.07
C ALA A 105 10.36 7.69 -10.26
N GLU A 106 11.67 7.89 -10.07
CA GLU A 106 12.39 9.14 -10.43
C GLU A 106 13.28 8.93 -11.66
#